data_AF-A0A963JUS1-F1
#
_entry.id   AF-A0A963JUS1-F1
#
_cell.length_a   1.000
_cell.length_b   1.000
_cell.length_c   1.000
_cell.angle_alpha   90.00
_cell.angle_beta   90.00
_cell.angle_gamma   90.00
#
_symmetry.space_group_name_H-M   'P 1'
#
loop_
_entity.id
_entity.type
_entity.pdbx_description
1 polymer ?
#
loop_
_entity_poly.entity_id
_entity_poly.type
_entity_poly.pdbx_seq_one_letter_code
_entity_poly.pdbx_strand_id
1 'polypeptide(L)'
;MNDTATAAAPAAAPPMRLGDRLQHMGLVSADQLQIALLEQKKTGKQLGDALIALGFVTEEAMREALGQTLGQQTIQLQSVLADSQALQRLPKAMATRFQVFPVSYSPETQTLVLASPKPNDIIAADQIRAHVGLGVSISWRLASAADVLAAIDQFYGYELSIDGIIQEIETGQIDMASLSQGQGGYSHPVVRLVDAMLSDGVHKLASDIHFEPEGQFLRIRYRIDGVLRQV
;
A
#
# COMPACT_ATOMS: atom_id res chain seq x y z
N MET A 1 -44.54 21.49 -13.23
CA MET A 1 -43.39 20.74 -13.77
C MET A 1 -42.16 21.59 -13.48
N ASN A 2 -41.43 21.28 -12.41
CA ASN A 2 -40.21 21.99 -12.03
C ASN A 2 -39.03 21.39 -12.78
N ASP A 3 -38.51 22.12 -13.76
CA ASP A 3 -37.19 21.90 -14.33
C ASP A 3 -36.12 22.21 -13.27
N THR A 4 -35.54 21.16 -12.70
CA THR A 4 -34.36 21.27 -11.86
C THR A 4 -33.12 21.18 -12.75
N ALA A 5 -32.65 22.35 -13.17
CA ALA A 5 -31.35 22.49 -13.82
C ALA A 5 -30.26 21.95 -12.88
N THR A 6 -29.67 20.82 -13.26
CA THR A 6 -28.51 20.22 -12.60
C THR A 6 -27.33 21.16 -12.77
N ALA A 7 -26.96 21.86 -11.69
CA ALA A 7 -25.74 22.65 -11.64
C ALA A 7 -24.53 21.70 -11.79
N ALA A 8 -23.83 21.82 -12.91
CA ALA A 8 -22.59 21.10 -13.16
C ALA A 8 -21.53 21.52 -12.13
N ALA A 9 -20.95 20.54 -11.43
CA ALA A 9 -19.82 20.76 -10.54
C ALA A 9 -18.64 21.36 -11.32
N PRO A 10 -17.90 22.33 -10.76
CA PRO A 10 -16.79 22.97 -11.46
C PRO A 10 -15.70 21.95 -11.78
N ALA A 11 -15.27 21.93 -13.04
CA ALA A 11 -14.15 21.12 -13.50
C ALA A 11 -12.89 21.40 -12.66
N ALA A 12 -12.27 20.35 -12.14
CA ALA A 12 -11.05 20.44 -11.34
C ALA A 12 -9.96 21.23 -12.10
N ALA A 13 -9.43 22.26 -11.48
CA ALA A 13 -8.36 23.10 -12.04
C ALA A 13 -7.13 22.24 -12.40
N PRO A 14 -6.39 22.58 -13.47
CA PRO A 14 -5.21 21.83 -13.88
C PRO A 14 -4.17 21.77 -12.73
N PRO A 15 -3.41 20.67 -12.61
CA PRO A 15 -2.47 20.49 -11.50
C PRO A 15 -1.44 21.63 -11.50
N MET A 16 -1.49 22.47 -10.46
CA MET A 16 -0.58 23.60 -10.29
C MET A 16 0.85 23.08 -10.17
N ARG A 17 1.75 23.59 -11.02
CA ARG A 17 3.16 23.19 -11.09
C ARG A 17 3.87 23.54 -9.79
N LEU A 18 4.92 22.78 -9.44
CA LEU A 18 5.67 22.95 -8.19
C LEU A 18 6.16 24.40 -7.99
N GLY A 19 6.73 25.00 -9.03
CA GLY A 19 7.22 26.38 -8.99
C GLY A 19 6.12 27.39 -8.67
N ASP A 20 5.01 27.33 -9.40
CA ASP A 20 3.86 28.21 -9.20
C ASP A 20 3.31 28.08 -7.77
N ARG A 21 3.33 26.88 -7.21
CA ARG A 21 2.82 26.63 -5.87
C ARG A 21 3.72 27.15 -4.77
N LEU A 22 5.03 26.89 -4.88
CA LEU A 22 6.00 27.44 -3.93
C LEU A 22 5.89 28.98 -3.91
N GLN A 23 5.59 29.59 -5.06
CA GLN A 23 5.32 31.02 -5.16
C GLN A 23 3.99 31.42 -4.48
N HIS A 24 2.91 30.68 -4.69
CA HIS A 24 1.62 30.92 -4.01
C HIS A 24 1.70 30.75 -2.48
N MET A 25 2.52 29.83 -1.99
CA MET A 25 2.77 29.60 -0.57
C MET A 25 3.70 30.66 0.04
N GLY A 26 4.25 31.57 -0.77
CA GLY A 26 5.23 32.56 -0.31
C GLY A 26 6.60 31.98 0.06
N LEU A 27 6.89 30.74 -0.34
CA LEU A 27 8.15 30.06 -0.06
C LEU A 27 9.27 30.49 -1.03
N VAL A 28 8.92 30.94 -2.23
CA VAL A 28 9.87 31.49 -3.22
C VAL A 28 9.29 32.72 -3.92
N SER A 29 10.14 33.67 -4.28
CA SER A 29 9.76 34.78 -5.17
C SER A 29 9.80 34.38 -6.65
N ALA A 30 9.18 35.19 -7.51
CA ALA A 30 9.24 35.01 -8.97
C ALA A 30 10.69 34.97 -9.48
N ASP A 31 11.54 35.85 -8.94
CA ASP A 31 12.95 35.96 -9.33
C ASP A 31 13.75 34.73 -8.89
N GLN A 32 13.53 34.25 -7.66
CA GLN A 32 14.17 33.03 -7.15
C GLN A 32 13.77 31.79 -7.96
N LEU A 33 12.48 31.70 -8.33
CA LEU A 33 11.99 30.63 -9.18
C LEU A 33 12.64 30.68 -10.57
N GLN A 34 12.79 31.87 -11.15
CA GLN A 34 13.43 32.04 -12.45
C GLN A 34 14.92 31.65 -12.42
N ILE A 35 15.64 32.02 -11.36
CA ILE A 35 17.05 31.62 -11.15
C ILE A 35 17.15 30.10 -11.04
N ALA A 36 16.28 29.47 -10.26
CA ALA A 36 16.28 28.01 -10.11
C ALA A 36 15.94 27.27 -11.41
N LEU A 37 15.03 27.81 -12.24
CA LEU A 37 14.71 27.25 -13.57
C LEU A 37 15.89 27.36 -14.55
N LEU A 38 16.68 28.44 -14.48
CA LEU A 38 17.90 28.57 -15.27
C LEU A 38 18.95 27.55 -14.84
N GLU A 39 19.13 27.37 -13.53
CA GLU A 39 20.06 26.37 -12.97
C GLU A 39 19.60 24.95 -13.31
N GLN A 40 18.30 24.69 -13.30
CA GLN A 40 17.70 23.43 -13.73
C GLN A 40 18.06 23.11 -15.19
N LYS A 41 17.93 24.09 -16.10
CA LYS A 41 18.29 23.91 -17.52
C LYS A 41 19.78 23.66 -17.73
N LYS A 42 20.62 24.27 -16.88
CA LYS A 42 22.08 24.14 -16.97
C LYS A 42 22.60 22.81 -16.42
N THR A 43 22.02 22.34 -15.32
CA THR A 43 22.49 21.15 -14.58
C THR A 43 21.72 19.88 -14.92
N GLY A 44 20.50 19.99 -15.46
CA GLY A 44 19.60 18.88 -15.69
C GLY A 44 18.97 18.29 -14.41
N LYS A 45 19.23 18.86 -13.23
CA LYS A 45 18.67 18.39 -11.95
C LYS A 45 17.18 18.70 -11.84
N GLN A 46 16.51 18.15 -10.82
CA GLN A 46 15.11 18.52 -10.56
C GLN A 46 15.03 19.96 -10.02
N LEU A 47 13.92 20.64 -10.31
CA LEU A 47 13.70 22.02 -9.84
C LEU A 47 13.78 22.13 -8.31
N GLY A 48 13.24 21.14 -7.58
CA GLY A 48 13.31 21.10 -6.12
C GLY A 48 14.75 21.05 -5.60
N ASP A 49 15.60 20.21 -6.19
CA ASP A 49 17.00 20.10 -5.83
C ASP A 49 17.75 21.42 -6.08
N ALA A 50 17.46 22.10 -7.20
CA ALA A 50 18.03 23.40 -7.51
C ALA A 50 17.61 24.46 -6.49
N LEU A 51 16.34 24.47 -6.08
CA LEU A 51 15.82 25.39 -5.06
C LEU A 51 16.44 25.17 -3.68
N ILE A 52 16.69 23.92 -3.29
CA ILE A 52 17.36 23.57 -2.04
C ILE A 52 18.85 23.94 -2.11
N ALA A 53 19.52 23.57 -3.20
CA ALA A 53 20.96 23.83 -3.37
C ALA A 53 21.29 25.34 -3.40
N LEU A 54 20.39 26.16 -3.94
CA LEU A 54 20.51 27.63 -3.95
C LEU A 54 20.10 28.26 -2.61
N GLY A 55 19.61 27.47 -1.64
CA GLY A 55 19.19 27.94 -0.32
C GLY A 55 17.88 28.71 -0.33
N PHE A 56 17.06 28.59 -1.40
CA PHE A 56 15.78 29.30 -1.51
C PHE A 56 14.66 28.60 -0.74
N VAL A 57 14.74 27.27 -0.59
CA VAL A 57 13.75 26.46 0.15
C VAL A 57 14.47 25.41 0.99
N THR A 58 13.97 25.13 2.19
CA THR A 58 14.48 24.03 3.02
C THR A 58 13.92 22.69 2.55
N GLU A 59 14.61 21.58 2.83
CA GLU A 59 14.11 20.23 2.53
C GLU A 59 12.73 19.97 3.17
N GLU A 60 12.50 20.49 4.38
CA GLU A 60 11.23 20.35 5.09
C GLU A 60 10.08 21.09 4.41
N ALA A 61 10.28 22.36 4.04
CA ALA A 61 9.29 23.15 3.33
C ALA A 61 9.02 22.59 1.92
N MET A 62 10.05 22.04 1.27
CA MET A 62 9.91 21.35 -0.01
C MET A 62 9.03 20.09 0.12
N ARG A 63 9.25 19.28 1.17
CA ARG A 63 8.45 18.09 1.45
C ARG A 63 6.98 18.44 1.71
N GLU A 64 6.72 19.49 2.48
CA GLU A 64 5.36 19.97 2.75
C GLU A 64 4.65 20.45 1.47
N ALA A 65 5.34 21.29 0.68
CA ALA A 65 4.82 21.79 -0.58
C ALA A 65 4.53 20.65 -1.58
N LEU A 66 5.40 19.65 -1.67
CA LEU A 66 5.19 18.45 -2.49
C LEU A 66 4.02 17.60 -1.99
N GLY A 67 3.89 17.42 -0.67
CA GLY A 67 2.77 16.70 -0.05
C GLY A 67 1.42 17.31 -0.41
N GLN A 68 1.32 18.65 -0.36
CA GLN A 68 0.11 19.37 -0.79
C GLN A 68 -0.08 19.41 -2.31
N THR A 69 1.01 19.31 -3.09
CA THR A 69 0.97 19.33 -4.56
C THR A 69 0.25 18.14 -5.15
N LEU A 70 0.34 17.01 -4.49
CA LEU A 70 -0.08 15.74 -5.04
C LEU A 70 -1.47 15.30 -4.59
N GLY A 71 -2.15 16.08 -3.73
CA GLY A 71 -3.40 15.65 -3.10
C GLY A 71 -3.25 14.32 -2.35
N GLN A 72 -2.01 13.94 -2.03
CA GLN A 72 -1.68 12.65 -1.45
C GLN A 72 -2.03 12.69 0.02
N GLN A 73 -3.18 12.15 0.32
CA GLN A 73 -3.57 11.91 1.70
C GLN A 73 -2.52 10.95 2.29
N THR A 74 -1.79 11.42 3.29
CA THR A 74 -0.88 10.58 4.07
C THR A 74 -1.69 9.53 4.83
N ILE A 75 -1.11 8.35 5.02
CA ILE A 75 -1.74 7.28 5.79
C ILE A 75 -0.74 6.70 6.78
N GLN A 76 -1.20 6.48 8.01
CA GLN A 76 -0.47 5.76 9.04
C GLN A 76 -0.90 4.29 8.96
N LEU A 77 -0.03 3.39 8.51
CA LEU A 77 -0.41 1.98 8.25
C LEU A 77 -0.58 1.15 9.52
N GLN A 78 -0.01 1.58 10.65
CA GLN A 78 -0.07 0.87 11.94
C GLN A 78 -1.50 0.83 12.53
N SER A 79 -2.37 1.74 12.12
CA SER A 79 -3.77 1.81 12.56
C SER A 79 -4.77 1.36 11.50
N VAL A 80 -4.29 0.81 10.38
CA VAL A 80 -5.12 0.43 9.23
C VAL A 80 -5.47 -1.05 9.32
N LEU A 81 -6.77 -1.35 9.26
CA LEU A 81 -7.26 -2.69 8.95
C LEU A 81 -7.22 -2.86 7.43
N ALA A 82 -6.26 -3.66 6.94
CA ALA A 82 -6.15 -3.95 5.52
C ALA A 82 -7.31 -4.82 5.05
N ASP A 83 -7.91 -4.43 3.92
CA ASP A 83 -9.02 -5.14 3.30
C ASP A 83 -8.52 -6.39 2.53
N SER A 84 -9.09 -7.55 2.85
CA SER A 84 -8.82 -8.81 2.14
C SER A 84 -9.02 -8.71 0.63
N GLN A 85 -10.01 -7.95 0.14
CA GLN A 85 -10.25 -7.78 -1.29
C GLN A 85 -9.14 -6.96 -1.96
N ALA A 86 -8.55 -6.01 -1.23
CA ALA A 86 -7.44 -5.21 -1.72
C ALA A 86 -6.14 -6.03 -1.81
N LEU A 87 -5.89 -6.88 -0.81
CA LEU A 87 -4.74 -7.80 -0.79
C LEU A 87 -4.78 -8.81 -1.96
N GLN A 88 -5.95 -9.37 -2.27
CA GLN A 88 -6.12 -10.30 -3.40
C GLN A 88 -5.88 -9.65 -4.78
N ARG A 89 -6.02 -8.33 -4.88
CA ARG A 89 -5.87 -7.57 -6.13
C ARG A 89 -4.42 -7.28 -6.49
N LEU A 90 -3.51 -7.36 -5.53
CA LEU A 90 -2.09 -7.05 -5.74
C LEU A 90 -1.22 -8.17 -5.12
N PRO A 91 -0.52 -8.97 -5.93
CA PRO A 91 0.34 -10.03 -5.41
C PRO A 91 1.52 -9.50 -4.58
N LYS A 92 1.97 -10.27 -3.57
CA LYS A 92 3.11 -9.92 -2.71
C LYS A 92 4.35 -9.53 -3.51
N ALA A 93 4.66 -10.27 -4.58
CA ALA A 93 5.83 -10.00 -5.41
C ALA A 93 5.77 -8.59 -6.03
N MET A 94 4.59 -8.13 -6.46
CA MET A 94 4.40 -6.77 -6.96
C MET A 94 4.43 -5.74 -5.83
N ALA A 95 3.75 -6.02 -4.71
CA ALA A 95 3.74 -5.17 -3.52
C ALA A 95 5.17 -4.89 -3.02
N THR A 96 5.99 -5.94 -2.94
CA THR A 96 7.40 -5.88 -2.51
C THR A 96 8.27 -5.16 -3.53
N ARG A 97 8.18 -5.56 -4.82
CA ARG A 97 8.99 -4.99 -5.90
C ARG A 97 8.77 -3.49 -6.06
N PHE A 98 7.53 -3.04 -5.99
CA PHE A 98 7.18 -1.64 -6.18
C PHE A 98 7.07 -0.86 -4.86
N GLN A 99 7.26 -1.52 -3.71
CA GLN A 99 7.07 -0.95 -2.37
C GLN A 99 5.70 -0.26 -2.26
N VAL A 100 4.64 -1.04 -2.50
CA VAL A 100 3.26 -0.59 -2.46
C VAL A 100 2.42 -1.56 -1.64
N PHE A 101 1.61 -1.03 -0.73
CA PHE A 101 0.70 -1.80 0.10
C PHE A 101 -0.76 -1.49 -0.26
N PRO A 102 -1.61 -2.47 -0.59
CA PRO A 102 -3.02 -2.21 -0.83
C PRO A 102 -3.79 -2.13 0.48
N VAL A 103 -4.46 -1.00 0.68
CA VAL A 103 -5.13 -0.65 1.93
C VAL A 103 -6.59 -1.10 1.92
N SER A 104 -7.33 -0.70 0.88
CA SER A 104 -8.76 -0.99 0.75
C SER A 104 -9.22 -1.02 -0.70
N TYR A 105 -10.28 -1.78 -0.97
CA TYR A 105 -10.94 -1.82 -2.27
C TYR A 105 -12.44 -1.57 -2.12
N SER A 106 -12.98 -0.61 -2.88
CA SER A 106 -14.41 -0.36 -2.95
C SER A 106 -14.98 -0.91 -4.27
N PRO A 107 -15.79 -1.98 -4.24
CA PRO A 107 -16.41 -2.54 -5.44
C PRO A 107 -17.37 -1.57 -6.14
N GLU A 108 -18.09 -0.74 -5.36
CA GLU A 108 -19.10 0.21 -5.87
C GLU A 108 -18.46 1.31 -6.72
N THR A 109 -17.30 1.81 -6.29
CA THR A 109 -16.57 2.90 -6.98
C THR A 109 -15.39 2.38 -7.81
N GLN A 110 -15.19 1.05 -7.83
CA GLN A 110 -14.03 0.37 -8.40
C GLN A 110 -12.70 1.04 -8.02
N THR A 111 -12.57 1.47 -6.76
CA THR A 111 -11.40 2.23 -6.30
C THR A 111 -10.52 1.37 -5.40
N LEU A 112 -9.24 1.22 -5.78
CA LEU A 112 -8.20 0.57 -4.98
C LEU A 112 -7.32 1.63 -4.34
N VAL A 113 -7.25 1.63 -3.01
CA VAL A 113 -6.37 2.53 -2.24
C VAL A 113 -5.03 1.85 -2.03
N LEU A 114 -3.94 2.51 -2.45
CA LEU A 114 -2.57 2.02 -2.35
C LEU A 114 -1.71 2.98 -1.54
N ALA A 115 -0.92 2.45 -0.62
CA ALA A 115 0.07 3.19 0.17
C ALA A 115 1.48 2.94 -0.36
N SER A 116 2.29 3.99 -0.52
CA SER A 116 3.66 3.90 -1.01
C SER A 116 4.54 5.04 -0.47
N PRO A 117 5.86 4.85 -0.30
CA PRO A 117 6.80 5.96 -0.08
C PRO A 117 7.03 6.80 -1.34
N LYS A 118 6.69 6.29 -2.53
CA LYS A 118 6.89 6.98 -3.81
C LYS A 118 5.62 6.90 -4.67
N PRO A 119 4.50 7.55 -4.28
CA PRO A 119 3.25 7.39 -5.00
C PRO A 119 3.21 8.07 -6.39
N ASN A 120 4.30 8.75 -6.78
CA ASN A 120 4.50 9.34 -8.11
C ASN A 120 5.37 8.50 -9.04
N ASP A 121 5.73 7.28 -8.66
CA ASP A 121 6.48 6.39 -9.54
C ASP A 121 5.57 5.95 -10.72
N ILE A 122 5.76 6.60 -11.86
CA ILE A 122 4.95 6.37 -13.08
C ILE A 122 5.12 4.92 -13.56
N ILE A 123 6.32 4.35 -13.41
CA ILE A 123 6.59 2.98 -13.86
C ILE A 123 5.83 1.99 -12.97
N ALA A 124 5.88 2.18 -11.65
CA ALA A 124 5.11 1.38 -10.71
C ALA A 124 3.60 1.53 -10.96
N ALA A 125 3.12 2.76 -11.17
CA ALA A 125 1.72 3.04 -11.42
C ALA A 125 1.19 2.36 -12.68
N ASP A 126 1.93 2.43 -13.79
CA ASP A 126 1.53 1.79 -15.05
C ASP A 126 1.52 0.26 -14.93
N GLN A 127 2.53 -0.34 -14.31
CA GLN A 127 2.62 -1.79 -14.12
C GLN A 127 1.52 -2.31 -13.19
N ILE A 128 1.25 -1.61 -12.09
CA ILE A 128 0.17 -1.96 -11.18
C ILE A 128 -1.18 -1.82 -11.90
N ARG A 129 -1.42 -0.71 -12.62
CA ARG A 129 -2.66 -0.50 -13.35
C ARG A 129 -2.91 -1.57 -14.42
N ALA A 130 -1.87 -2.00 -15.13
CA ALA A 130 -1.95 -3.10 -16.09
C ALA A 130 -2.36 -4.42 -15.42
N HIS A 131 -1.89 -4.67 -14.19
CA HIS A 131 -2.24 -5.86 -13.42
C HIS A 131 -3.67 -5.81 -12.85
N VAL A 132 -4.07 -4.71 -12.21
CA VAL A 132 -5.38 -4.62 -11.53
C VAL A 132 -6.55 -4.43 -12.51
N GLY A 133 -6.26 -3.97 -13.72
CA GLY A 133 -7.22 -3.76 -14.81
C GLY A 133 -7.63 -2.30 -14.98
N LEU A 134 -7.90 -1.91 -16.23
CA LEU A 134 -8.20 -0.51 -16.62
C LEU A 134 -9.49 0.05 -16.02
N GLY A 135 -10.40 -0.81 -15.55
CA GLY A 135 -11.64 -0.42 -14.88
C GLY A 135 -11.46 -0.07 -13.39
N VAL A 136 -10.28 -0.29 -12.82
CA VAL A 136 -10.00 0.05 -11.41
C VAL A 136 -9.29 1.40 -11.33
N SER A 137 -9.88 2.32 -10.57
CA SER A 137 -9.27 3.60 -10.23
C SER A 137 -8.32 3.42 -9.05
N ILE A 138 -7.07 3.89 -9.18
CA ILE A 138 -6.07 3.79 -8.12
C ILE A 138 -6.00 5.10 -7.35
N SER A 139 -6.21 5.05 -6.03
CA SER A 139 -6.05 6.17 -5.11
C SER A 139 -4.77 6.01 -4.29
N TRP A 140 -3.81 6.89 -4.52
CA TRP A 140 -2.50 6.83 -3.89
C TRP A 140 -2.44 7.54 -2.54
N ARG A 141 -1.80 6.90 -1.57
CA ARG A 141 -1.52 7.41 -0.23
C ARG A 141 -0.03 7.41 0.03
N LEU A 142 0.46 8.47 0.64
CA LEU A 142 1.85 8.56 1.06
C LEU A 142 2.01 7.87 2.42
N ALA A 143 2.95 6.93 2.51
CA ALA A 143 3.33 6.25 3.74
C ALA A 143 4.85 6.13 3.82
N SER A 144 5.41 5.92 5.01
CA SER A 144 6.86 5.73 5.12
C SER A 144 7.28 4.38 4.52
N ALA A 145 8.52 4.29 4.02
CA ALA A 145 9.03 3.04 3.45
C ALA A 145 9.08 1.92 4.50
N ALA A 146 9.42 2.26 5.74
CA ALA A 146 9.42 1.32 6.86
C ALA A 146 8.02 0.75 7.13
N ASP A 147 7.00 1.61 7.13
CA ASP A 147 5.62 1.20 7.39
C ASP A 147 5.04 0.35 6.27
N VAL A 148 5.38 0.68 5.02
CA VAL A 148 4.94 -0.12 3.86
C VAL A 148 5.58 -1.49 3.89
N LEU A 149 6.87 -1.60 4.16
CA LEU A 149 7.56 -2.89 4.28
C LEU A 149 7.02 -3.69 5.46
N ALA A 150 6.85 -3.07 6.63
CA ALA A 150 6.27 -3.73 7.80
C ALA A 150 4.84 -4.22 7.53
N ALA A 151 4.01 -3.43 6.83
CA ALA A 151 2.67 -3.86 6.43
C ALA A 151 2.72 -4.99 5.40
N ILE A 152 3.64 -4.96 4.45
CA ILE A 152 3.82 -6.07 3.50
C ILE A 152 4.23 -7.33 4.26
N ASP A 153 5.19 -7.26 5.17
CA ASP A 153 5.61 -8.40 5.98
C ASP A 153 4.49 -8.89 6.91
N GLN A 154 3.72 -7.98 7.50
CA GLN A 154 2.62 -8.34 8.39
C GLN A 154 1.45 -9.00 7.64
N PHE A 155 1.03 -8.43 6.50
CA PHE A 155 -0.20 -8.84 5.81
C PHE A 155 0.04 -9.76 4.60
N TYR A 156 1.25 -9.77 4.04
CA TYR A 156 1.69 -10.73 3.01
C TYR A 156 2.78 -11.69 3.48
N GLY A 157 3.44 -11.46 4.62
CA GLY A 157 4.33 -12.45 5.24
C GLY A 157 3.59 -13.73 5.65
N TYR A 158 2.26 -13.76 5.53
CA TYR A 158 1.49 -14.98 5.29
C TYR A 158 1.75 -15.58 3.89
N GLU A 159 3.00 -15.93 3.59
CA GLU A 159 3.35 -16.91 2.53
C GLU A 159 2.90 -18.34 2.92
N LEU A 160 1.77 -18.41 3.63
CA LEU A 160 1.33 -19.41 4.58
C LEU A 160 -0.19 -19.29 4.72
N SER A 161 -0.94 -19.27 3.60
CA SER A 161 -2.37 -19.60 3.73
C SER A 161 -2.42 -20.95 4.42
N ILE A 162 -3.25 -21.10 5.46
CA ILE A 162 -3.32 -22.34 6.26
C ILE A 162 -3.34 -23.57 5.33
N ASP A 163 -4.11 -23.49 4.24
CA ASP A 163 -4.17 -24.51 3.19
C ASP A 163 -2.83 -24.80 2.49
N GLY A 164 -2.05 -23.78 2.14
CA GLY A 164 -0.75 -23.95 1.47
C GLY A 164 0.30 -24.61 2.38
N ILE A 165 0.28 -24.31 3.67
CA ILE A 165 1.17 -24.94 4.66
C ILE A 165 0.75 -26.39 4.91
N ILE A 166 -0.57 -26.65 5.00
CA ILE A 166 -1.11 -28.00 5.13
C ILE A 166 -0.71 -28.84 3.92
N GLN A 167 -0.85 -28.29 2.71
CA GLN A 167 -0.46 -28.98 1.49
C GLN A 167 1.06 -29.28 1.45
N GLU A 168 1.91 -28.38 1.93
CA GLU A 168 3.34 -28.62 2.08
C GLU A 168 3.62 -29.78 3.07
N ILE A 169 2.92 -29.81 4.21
CA ILE A 169 3.05 -30.87 5.23
C ILE A 169 2.58 -32.23 4.70
N GLU A 170 1.47 -32.27 3.96
CA GLU A 170 0.89 -33.51 3.41
C GLU A 170 1.71 -34.08 2.24
N THR A 171 2.19 -33.22 1.35
CA THR A 171 2.88 -33.65 0.13
C THR A 171 4.40 -33.73 0.28
N GLY A 172 4.97 -33.06 1.28
CA GLY A 172 6.41 -32.89 1.45
C GLY A 172 7.07 -32.10 0.31
N GLN A 173 6.28 -31.54 -0.62
CA GLN A 173 6.76 -30.74 -1.72
C GLN A 173 6.77 -29.28 -1.28
N ILE A 174 7.96 -28.72 -1.14
CA ILE A 174 8.11 -27.29 -0.97
C ILE A 174 7.91 -26.65 -2.33
N ASP A 175 6.94 -25.76 -2.45
CA ASP A 175 6.75 -25.01 -3.68
C ASP A 175 8.03 -24.17 -3.91
N MET A 176 8.92 -24.53 -4.84
CA MET A 176 10.22 -23.86 -4.99
C MET A 176 10.09 -22.37 -5.34
N ALA A 177 8.91 -21.95 -5.83
CA ALA A 177 8.56 -20.55 -6.00
C ALA A 177 8.53 -19.77 -4.66
N SER A 178 8.26 -20.45 -3.54
CA SER A 178 8.19 -19.91 -2.17
C SER A 178 9.52 -19.88 -1.42
N LEU A 179 10.55 -20.59 -1.90
CA LEU A 179 11.88 -20.65 -1.28
C LEU A 179 12.87 -19.56 -1.77
N SER A 180 12.48 -18.76 -2.76
CA SER A 180 13.46 -17.96 -3.51
C SER A 180 13.91 -16.65 -2.83
N GLN A 181 13.27 -16.16 -1.77
CA GLN A 181 13.58 -14.80 -1.23
C GLN A 181 13.57 -14.60 0.30
N GLY A 182 13.70 -15.64 1.12
CA GLY A 182 13.80 -15.50 2.57
C GLY A 182 15.19 -15.84 3.13
N GLN A 183 16.10 -14.86 3.26
CA GLN A 183 17.25 -15.02 4.15
C GLN A 183 16.79 -14.86 5.60
N GLY A 184 16.40 -15.96 6.25
CA GLY A 184 16.07 -15.93 7.67
C GLY A 184 15.40 -17.20 8.14
N GLY A 185 16.21 -18.21 8.47
CA GLY A 185 15.84 -19.35 9.32
C GLY A 185 14.70 -20.24 8.80
N TYR A 186 15.02 -21.49 8.48
CA TYR A 186 14.00 -22.54 8.27
C TYR A 186 13.13 -22.68 9.52
N SER A 187 11.99 -21.99 9.59
CA SER A 187 10.96 -22.29 10.57
C SER A 187 10.20 -23.53 10.09
N HIS A 188 10.17 -24.56 10.93
CA HIS A 188 9.50 -25.83 10.63
C HIS A 188 8.04 -25.54 10.18
N PRO A 189 7.49 -26.20 9.15
CA PRO A 189 6.15 -25.88 8.62
C PRO A 189 5.04 -25.84 9.66
N VAL A 190 5.15 -26.69 10.69
CA VAL A 190 4.25 -26.70 11.86
C VAL A 190 4.28 -25.38 12.65
N VAL A 191 5.46 -24.77 12.84
CA VAL A 191 5.58 -23.47 13.52
C VAL A 191 4.88 -22.39 12.69
N ARG A 192 5.16 -22.39 11.38
CA ARG A 192 4.53 -21.48 10.43
C ARG A 192 2.99 -21.64 10.40
N LEU A 193 2.48 -22.86 10.53
CA LEU A 193 1.05 -23.17 10.62
C LEU A 193 0.42 -22.58 11.88
N VAL A 194 1.07 -22.71 13.03
CA VAL A 194 0.59 -22.14 14.29
C VAL A 194 0.55 -20.62 14.21
N ASP A 195 1.61 -19.99 13.69
CA ASP A 195 1.69 -18.52 13.55
C ASP A 195 0.58 -17.99 12.61
N ALA A 196 0.33 -18.70 11.51
CA ALA A 196 -0.76 -18.39 10.57
C ALA A 196 -2.15 -18.52 11.23
N MET A 197 -2.39 -19.59 12.00
CA MET A 197 -3.65 -19.79 12.72
C MET A 197 -3.90 -18.71 13.78
N LEU A 198 -2.87 -18.35 14.56
CA LEU A 198 -2.99 -17.30 15.57
C LEU A 198 -3.34 -15.96 14.95
N SER A 199 -2.66 -15.63 13.86
CA SER A 199 -2.92 -14.43 13.09
C SER A 199 -4.32 -14.37 12.48
N ASP A 200 -4.75 -15.45 11.84
CA ASP A 200 -6.09 -15.56 11.26
C ASP A 200 -7.16 -15.46 12.35
N GLY A 201 -6.91 -16.03 13.53
CA GLY A 201 -7.74 -15.86 14.72
C GLY A 201 -7.84 -14.41 15.17
N VAL A 202 -6.73 -13.69 15.29
CA VAL A 202 -6.72 -12.25 15.62
C VAL A 202 -7.47 -11.44 14.57
N HIS A 203 -7.24 -11.72 13.28
CA HIS A 203 -7.91 -11.02 12.17
C HIS A 203 -9.43 -11.22 12.19
N LYS A 204 -9.89 -12.44 12.48
CA LYS A 204 -11.31 -12.77 12.61
C LYS A 204 -11.92 -12.38 13.96
N LEU A 205 -11.16 -11.69 14.81
CA LEU A 205 -11.55 -11.33 16.19
C LEU A 205 -12.04 -12.56 16.98
N ALA A 206 -11.42 -13.71 16.76
CA ALA A 206 -11.75 -14.93 17.47
C ALA A 206 -11.30 -14.81 18.93
N SER A 207 -12.21 -15.11 19.86
CA SER A 207 -11.87 -15.14 21.30
C SER A 207 -11.06 -16.39 21.67
N ASP A 208 -11.28 -17.48 20.92
CA ASP A 208 -10.68 -18.78 21.19
C ASP A 208 -10.42 -19.53 19.88
N ILE A 209 -9.32 -20.28 19.86
CA ILE A 209 -9.00 -21.27 18.82
C ILE A 209 -9.07 -22.65 19.46
N HIS A 210 -10.00 -23.47 18.98
CA HIS A 210 -10.24 -24.82 19.46
C HIS A 210 -9.56 -25.85 18.57
N PHE A 211 -8.79 -26.74 19.20
CA PHE A 211 -8.18 -27.90 18.56
C PHE A 211 -8.88 -29.16 19.07
N GLU A 212 -9.62 -29.83 18.18
CA GLU A 212 -10.42 -31.01 18.50
C GLU A 212 -9.85 -32.23 17.78
N PRO A 213 -8.98 -33.01 18.45
CA PRO A 213 -8.46 -34.24 17.89
C PRO A 213 -9.60 -35.25 17.78
N GLU A 214 -9.91 -35.68 16.56
CA GLU A 214 -10.73 -36.84 16.28
C GLU A 214 -9.84 -38.01 15.84
N GLY A 215 -10.39 -39.22 15.73
CA GLY A 215 -9.59 -40.43 15.56
C GLY A 215 -8.60 -40.41 14.38
N GLN A 216 -8.95 -39.75 13.26
CA GLN A 216 -8.11 -39.69 12.06
C GLN A 216 -7.83 -38.28 11.55
N PHE A 217 -8.40 -37.25 12.17
CA PHE A 217 -8.21 -35.86 11.73
C PHE A 217 -8.31 -34.89 12.92
N LEU A 218 -7.70 -33.72 12.75
CA LEU A 218 -7.80 -32.63 13.70
C LEU A 218 -8.84 -31.63 13.17
N ARG A 219 -9.92 -31.40 13.92
CA ARG A 219 -10.87 -30.33 13.59
C ARG A 219 -10.44 -29.05 14.31
N ILE A 220 -10.37 -27.95 13.57
CA ILE A 220 -10.03 -26.63 14.12
C ILE A 220 -11.24 -25.72 14.00
N ARG A 221 -11.56 -25.02 15.09
CA ARG A 221 -12.72 -24.11 15.16
C ARG A 221 -12.36 -22.81 15.84
N TYR A 222 -12.83 -21.69 15.30
CA TYR A 222 -12.69 -20.38 15.93
C TYR A 222 -14.00 -19.98 16.61
N ARG A 223 -13.91 -19.40 17.82
CA ARG A 223 -15.06 -18.77 18.45
C ARG A 223 -15.13 -17.30 18.01
N ILE A 224 -16.09 -16.98 17.17
CA ILE A 224 -16.32 -15.62 16.64
C ILE A 224 -17.72 -15.21 17.07
N ASP A 225 -17.82 -14.08 17.79
CA ASP A 225 -19.07 -13.58 18.37
C ASP A 225 -19.84 -14.63 19.21
N GLY A 226 -19.10 -15.45 19.94
CA GLY A 226 -19.66 -16.51 20.80
C GLY A 226 -20.07 -17.79 20.07
N VAL A 227 -19.96 -17.85 18.75
CA VAL A 227 -20.31 -19.03 17.94
C VAL A 227 -19.04 -19.72 17.43
N LEU A 228 -18.99 -21.05 17.52
CA LEU A 228 -17.90 -21.84 16.97
C LEU A 228 -18.09 -22.03 15.46
N ARG A 229 -17.11 -21.58 14.68
CA ARG A 229 -17.04 -21.75 13.22
C ARG A 229 -15.85 -22.62 12.86
N GLN A 230 -16.06 -23.60 11.98
CA GLN A 230 -14.97 -24.39 11.43
C GLN A 230 -14.20 -23.55 10.41
N VAL A 231 -12.87 -23.66 10.46
CA VAL A 231 -11.91 -23.03 9.55
C VAL A 231 -11.05 -24.08 8.90
#